data_AF-A0A2S7JHT6-F1
#
_entry.id   AF-A0A2S7JHT6-F1
#
_cell.length_a   1.000
_cell.length_b   1.000
_cell.length_c   1.000
_cell.angle_alpha   90.00
_cell.angle_beta   90.00
_cell.angle_gamma   90.00
#
_symmetry.space_group_name_H-M   'P 1'
#
loop_
_entity.id
_entity.type
_entity.pdbx_description
1 polymer ?
#
loop_
_entity_poly.entity_id
_entity_poly.type
_entity_poly.pdbx_seq_one_letter_code
_entity_poly.pdbx_strand_id
1 'polypeptide(L)'
;MTQAVCFKCGEMKHGAFTDCPHCGGRPVTDEELVLSLAMTDHYFDVATMKQMGSSVAEGKPPHLDEKSRQDLLKQLENVRKTPVGRLLGGGAPAPEKKKASGGRSKRVDAWISF
;
A
#
# COMPACT_ATOMS: atom_id res chain seq x y z
N MET A 1 -15.09 9.58 -0.88
CA MET A 1 -14.97 8.50 0.12
C MET A 1 -14.15 7.42 -0.54
N THR A 2 -13.03 7.02 0.07
CA THR A 2 -12.10 6.03 -0.51
C THR A 2 -12.22 4.75 0.30
N GLN A 3 -12.49 3.62 -0.35
CA GLN A 3 -12.30 2.30 0.26
C GLN A 3 -10.86 1.83 0.07
N ALA A 4 -10.33 1.11 1.05
CA ALA A 4 -8.97 0.59 1.06
C ALA A 4 -8.93 -0.81 1.67
N VAL A 5 -7.92 -1.59 1.30
CA VAL A 5 -7.57 -2.85 1.96
C VAL A 5 -6.43 -2.59 2.93
N CYS A 6 -6.49 -3.13 4.14
CA CYS A 6 -5.38 -3.07 5.07
C CYS A 6 -4.19 -3.91 4.56
N PHE A 7 -3.06 -3.24 4.28
CA PHE A 7 -1.83 -3.91 3.83
C PHE A 7 -1.24 -4.91 4.83
N LYS A 8 -1.64 -4.86 6.11
CA LYS A 8 -1.15 -5.76 7.18
C LYS A 8 -2.01 -7.00 7.39
N CYS A 9 -3.34 -6.86 7.36
CA CYS A 9 -4.25 -7.97 7.72
C CYS A 9 -5.33 -8.26 6.67
N GLY A 10 -5.42 -7.48 5.60
CA GLY A 10 -6.37 -7.70 4.51
C GLY A 10 -7.79 -7.19 4.75
N GLU A 11 -8.09 -6.60 5.91
CA GLU A 11 -9.43 -6.09 6.22
C GLU A 11 -9.82 -4.89 5.36
N MET A 12 -11.09 -4.81 4.96
CA MET A 12 -11.62 -3.66 4.23
C MET A 12 -11.81 -2.47 5.18
N LYS A 13 -11.38 -1.27 4.78
CA LYS A 13 -11.48 -0.06 5.59
C LYS A 13 -11.79 1.18 4.76
N HIS A 14 -12.21 2.24 5.45
CA HIS A 14 -12.43 3.56 4.85
C HIS A 14 -11.18 4.43 5.05
N GLY A 15 -10.60 4.87 3.92
CA GLY A 15 -9.38 5.67 3.86
C GLY A 15 -8.10 4.82 3.86
N ALA A 16 -7.17 5.15 2.98
CA ALA A 16 -5.86 4.49 2.91
C ALA A 16 -5.03 4.73 4.18
N PHE A 17 -5.06 5.94 4.73
CA PHE A 17 -4.13 6.36 5.79
C PHE A 17 -4.70 6.31 7.22
N THR A 18 -5.91 5.78 7.37
CA THR A 18 -6.60 5.60 8.66
C THR A 18 -6.18 4.30 9.36
N ASP A 19 -6.43 4.22 10.66
CA ASP A 19 -6.19 3.00 11.44
C ASP A 19 -7.11 1.88 10.95
N CYS A 20 -6.57 0.67 10.83
CA CYS A 20 -7.37 -0.51 10.51
C CYS A 20 -8.28 -0.86 11.71
N PRO A 21 -9.60 -1.03 11.50
CA PRO A 21 -10.53 -1.36 12.59
C PRO A 21 -10.30 -2.76 13.19
N HIS A 22 -9.65 -3.66 12.44
CA HIS A 22 -9.40 -5.04 12.89
C HIS A 22 -8.04 -5.18 13.60
N CYS A 23 -6.95 -4.72 12.97
CA CYS A 23 -5.59 -4.93 13.50
C CYS A 23 -4.93 -3.67 14.10
N GLY A 24 -5.58 -2.51 14.03
CA GLY A 24 -5.00 -1.23 14.47
C GLY A 24 -3.83 -0.72 13.61
N GLY A 25 -3.51 -1.42 12.51
CA GLY A 25 -2.40 -1.07 11.64
C GLY A 25 -2.63 0.26 10.92
N ARG A 26 -1.63 1.14 11.01
CA ARG A 26 -1.56 2.42 10.29
C ARG A 26 -0.27 2.48 9.47
N PRO A 27 -0.30 2.98 8.22
CA PRO A 27 0.91 3.20 7.46
C PRO A 27 1.68 4.41 8.02
N VAL A 28 2.97 4.24 8.29
CA VAL A 28 3.86 5.27 8.83
C VAL A 28 5.02 5.56 7.88
N THR A 29 5.61 4.52 7.30
CA THR A 29 6.72 4.69 6.35
C THR A 29 6.19 5.01 4.95
N ASP A 30 7.04 5.62 4.11
CA ASP A 30 6.68 5.94 2.72
C ASP A 30 6.27 4.70 1.93
N GLU A 31 6.93 3.56 2.18
CA GLU A 31 6.56 2.27 1.59
C GLU A 31 5.18 1.80 2.04
N GLU A 32 4.87 1.89 3.34
CA GLU A 32 3.54 1.53 3.85
C GLU A 32 2.46 2.48 3.32
N LEU A 33 2.76 3.77 3.18
CA LEU A 33 1.84 4.76 2.62
C LEU A 33 1.56 4.46 1.15
N VAL A 34 2.60 4.20 0.35
CA VAL A 34 2.46 3.83 -1.06
C VAL A 34 1.69 2.53 -1.24
N LEU A 35 2.01 1.52 -0.45
CA LEU A 35 1.30 0.24 -0.48
C LEU A 35 -0.17 0.42 -0.10
N SER A 36 -0.45 1.17 0.96
CA SER A 36 -1.82 1.41 1.38
C SER A 36 -2.61 2.30 0.41
N LEU A 37 -1.94 3.17 -0.35
CA LEU A 37 -2.55 3.97 -1.42
C LEU A 37 -2.88 3.11 -2.64
N ALA A 38 -1.97 2.21 -3.02
CA ALA A 38 -2.17 1.31 -4.15
C ALA A 38 -3.37 0.37 -3.91
N MET A 39 -3.59 -0.05 -2.67
CA MET A 39 -4.69 -0.95 -2.29
C MET A 39 -6.03 -0.23 -2.07
N THR A 40 -6.38 0.72 -2.94
CA THR A 40 -7.62 1.51 -2.84
C THR A 40 -8.53 1.34 -4.05
N ASP A 41 -9.79 1.77 -3.89
CA ASP A 41 -10.80 1.82 -4.95
C ASP A 41 -10.51 2.84 -6.06
N HIS A 42 -9.41 3.60 -5.97
CA HIS A 42 -8.90 4.44 -7.05
C HIS A 42 -8.16 3.65 -8.13
N TYR A 43 -7.62 2.47 -7.79
CA TYR A 43 -6.80 1.65 -8.70
C TYR A 43 -7.44 0.30 -9.01
N PHE A 44 -8.26 -0.22 -8.11
CA PHE A 44 -8.84 -1.56 -8.24
C PHE A 44 -10.33 -1.55 -7.92
N ASP A 45 -11.09 -2.42 -8.56
CA ASP A 45 -12.48 -2.63 -8.19
C ASP A 45 -12.62 -3.39 -6.86
N VAL A 46 -13.83 -3.35 -6.28
CA VAL A 46 -14.12 -3.96 -4.98
C VAL A 46 -13.90 -5.48 -4.99
N ALA A 47 -14.12 -6.16 -6.12
CA ALA A 47 -13.93 -7.61 -6.20
C ALA A 47 -12.44 -7.97 -6.08
N THR A 48 -11.60 -7.26 -6.82
CA THR A 48 -10.14 -7.35 -6.77
C THR A 48 -9.62 -6.98 -5.39
N MET A 49 -10.15 -5.92 -4.77
CA MET A 49 -9.80 -5.54 -3.40
C MET A 49 -10.08 -6.63 -2.37
N LYS A 50 -11.22 -7.32 -2.47
CA LYS A 50 -11.52 -8.45 -1.59
C LYS A 50 -10.53 -9.60 -1.78
N GLN A 51 -10.14 -9.89 -3.02
CA GLN A 51 -9.13 -10.93 -3.30
C GLN A 51 -7.75 -10.55 -2.75
N MET A 52 -7.36 -9.28 -2.89
CA MET A 52 -6.14 -8.76 -2.26
C MET A 52 -6.20 -8.94 -0.74
N GLY A 53 -7.34 -8.58 -0.12
CA GLY A 53 -7.57 -8.77 1.31
C GLY A 53 -7.39 -10.21 1.77
N SER A 54 -8.04 -11.16 1.09
CA SER A 54 -7.87 -12.60 1.38
C SER A 54 -6.42 -13.06 1.26
N SER A 55 -5.70 -12.59 0.23
CA SER A 55 -4.29 -12.95 0.04
C SER A 55 -3.41 -12.47 1.18
N VAL A 56 -3.64 -11.25 1.67
CA VAL A 56 -2.91 -10.69 2.82
C VAL A 56 -3.24 -11.48 4.09
N ALA A 57 -4.51 -11.84 4.29
CA ALA A 57 -4.93 -12.66 5.44
C ALA A 57 -4.29 -14.06 5.44
N GLU A 58 -4.03 -14.63 4.25
CA GLU A 58 -3.27 -15.88 4.07
C GLU A 58 -1.75 -15.72 4.30
N GLY A 59 -1.28 -14.52 4.63
CA GLY A 59 0.14 -14.25 4.86
C GLY A 59 0.94 -14.00 3.58
N LYS A 60 0.27 -13.69 2.46
CA LYS A 60 0.93 -13.25 1.22
C LYS A 60 0.93 -11.71 1.18
N PRO A 61 2.02 -11.05 1.58
CA PRO A 61 2.06 -9.60 1.61
C PRO A 61 1.92 -9.03 0.19
N PRO A 62 1.28 -7.86 0.03
CA PRO A 62 1.11 -7.25 -1.28
C PRO A 62 2.44 -6.67 -1.75
N HIS A 63 2.82 -6.94 -3.00
CA HIS A 63 4.08 -6.49 -3.59
C HIS A 63 3.84 -5.60 -4.82
N LEU A 64 4.27 -4.35 -4.74
CA LEU A 64 4.21 -3.42 -5.86
C LEU A 64 5.41 -3.63 -6.79
N ASP A 65 5.16 -3.60 -8.09
CA ASP A 65 6.26 -3.53 -9.04
C ASP A 65 7.01 -2.19 -8.92
N GLU A 66 8.27 -2.18 -9.31
CA GLU A 66 9.15 -1.04 -9.10
C GLU A 66 8.66 0.22 -9.83
N LYS A 67 8.02 0.08 -11.00
CA LYS A 67 7.51 1.23 -11.75
C LYS A 67 6.32 1.86 -11.02
N SER A 68 5.33 1.05 -10.67
CA SER A 68 4.15 1.50 -9.91
C SER A 68 4.56 2.11 -8.56
N ARG A 69 5.52 1.49 -7.87
CA ARG A 69 6.09 2.01 -6.63
C ARG A 69 6.69 3.40 -6.82
N GLN A 70 7.53 3.60 -7.83
CA GLN A 70 8.15 4.90 -8.11
C GLN A 70 7.13 5.98 -8.48
N ASP A 71 6.11 5.63 -9.27
CA ASP A 71 5.08 6.57 -9.69
C ASP A 71 4.22 7.01 -8.49
N LEU A 72 3.85 6.07 -7.61
CA LEU A 72 3.12 6.37 -6.37
C LEU A 72 3.95 7.16 -5.36
N LEU A 73 5.26 6.89 -5.25
CA LEU A 73 6.17 7.69 -4.41
C LEU A 73 6.19 9.16 -4.85
N LYS A 74 6.29 9.41 -6.17
CA LYS A 74 6.22 10.78 -6.72
C LYS A 74 4.88 11.44 -6.42
N GLN A 75 3.77 10.70 -6.54
CA GLN A 75 2.45 11.20 -6.17
C GLN A 75 2.38 11.59 -4.69
N LEU A 76 2.89 10.72 -3.81
CA LEU A 76 2.93 10.98 -2.36
C LEU A 76 3.76 12.23 -2.03
N GLU A 77 4.92 12.40 -2.67
CA GLU A 77 5.77 13.58 -2.51
C GLU A 77 5.05 14.86 -2.95
N ASN A 78 4.34 14.82 -4.08
CA ASN A 78 3.58 15.95 -4.59
C ASN A 78 2.42 16.32 -3.66
N VAL A 79 1.71 15.32 -3.12
CA VAL A 79 0.65 15.55 -2.14
C VAL A 79 1.23 16.18 -0.87
N ARG A 80 2.37 15.72 -0.36
CA ARG A 80 3.03 16.28 0.83
C ARG A 80 3.44 17.75 0.69
N LYS A 81 3.69 18.22 -0.54
CA LYS A 81 3.95 19.64 -0.83
C LYS A 81 2.71 20.52 -0.70
N THR A 82 1.51 19.93 -0.68
CA THR A 82 0.26 20.66 -0.46
C THR A 82 0.03 20.92 1.04
N PRO A 83 -0.71 21.99 1.43
CA PRO A 83 -1.04 22.25 2.82
C PRO A 83 -1.76 21.08 3.51
N VAL A 84 -2.60 20.36 2.77
CA VAL A 84 -3.34 19.19 3.28
C VAL A 84 -2.43 17.97 3.43
N GLY A 85 -1.48 17.76 2.53
CA GLY A 85 -0.56 16.63 2.60
C GLY A 85 0.44 16.70 3.74
N ARG A 86 0.71 17.88 4.29
CA ARG A 86 1.52 18.02 5.52
C ARG A 86 0.87 17.32 6.74
N LEU A 87 -0.44 17.05 6.69
CA LEU A 87 -1.17 16.30 7.72
C LEU A 87 -1.08 14.78 7.54
N LEU A 88 -0.60 14.29 6.39
CA LEU A 88 -0.56 12.85 6.05
C LEU A 88 0.67 12.10 6.63
N GLY A 89 1.38 12.67 7.60
CA GLY A 89 2.61 12.08 8.15
C GLY A 89 2.87 12.50 9.59
N GLY A 90 2.11 11.92 10.53
CA GLY A 90 2.41 11.99 11.96
C GLY A 90 3.08 10.68 12.42
N GLY A 91 4.39 10.56 12.18
CA GLY A 91 5.20 9.44 12.65
C GLY A 91 6.57 9.42 11.98
N ALA A 92 7.63 9.61 12.76
CA ALA A 92 9.01 9.57 12.26
C ALA A 92 9.35 8.21 11.62
N PRO A 93 10.25 8.16 10.62
CA PRO A 93 10.64 6.91 9.98
C PRO A 93 11.35 5.99 10.98
N ALA A 94 10.92 4.73 11.06
CA ALA A 94 11.69 3.68 11.71
C ALA A 94 12.88 3.27 10.80
N PRO A 95 14.08 3.02 11.36
CA PRO A 95 15.27 2.77 10.55
C PRO A 95 15.20 1.43 9.79
N GLU A 96 15.50 1.51 8.50
CA GLU A 96 15.54 0.44 7.51
C GLU A 96 16.62 -0.61 7.85
N LYS A 97 16.22 -1.89 8.00
CA LYS A 97 17.17 -3.01 8.03
C LYS A 97 17.28 -3.61 6.62
N LYS A 98 18.42 -3.38 5.99
CA LYS A 98 18.76 -3.92 4.67
C LYS A 98 18.93 -5.44 4.73
N LYS A 99 18.29 -6.17 3.83
CA LYS A 99 18.86 -7.41 3.28
C LYS A 99 18.67 -7.47 1.77
N ALA A 100 19.80 -7.63 1.11
CA ALA A 100 19.95 -7.89 -0.31
C ALA A 100 19.53 -9.33 -0.65
N SER A 101 18.99 -9.55 -1.85
CA SER A 101 19.65 -10.37 -2.89
C SER A 101 18.71 -10.67 -4.06
N GLY A 102 19.14 -10.27 -5.26
CA GLY A 102 19.20 -11.17 -6.44
C GLY A 102 17.93 -11.51 -7.22
N GLY A 103 17.80 -10.90 -8.40
CA GLY A 103 17.66 -11.68 -9.64
C GLY A 103 16.27 -11.84 -10.29
N ARG A 104 16.15 -11.17 -11.45
CA ARG A 104 15.47 -11.59 -12.70
C ARG A 104 13.95 -11.37 -12.88
N SER A 105 13.67 -10.24 -13.53
CA SER A 105 12.97 -10.09 -14.83
C SER A 105 11.47 -10.47 -14.96
N LYS A 106 10.72 -9.46 -15.44
CA LYS A 106 9.47 -9.47 -16.24
C LYS A 106 8.13 -9.52 -15.48
N ARG A 107 7.24 -8.63 -15.94
CA ARG A 107 5.78 -8.57 -15.76
C ARG A 107 5.25 -7.92 -14.48
N VAL A 108 4.81 -6.68 -14.70
CA VAL A 108 3.69 -6.07 -13.96
C VAL A 108 2.35 -6.82 -14.23
N ASP A 109 2.34 -7.83 -15.09
CA ASP A 109 1.21 -8.73 -15.38
C ASP A 109 1.07 -9.93 -14.41
N ALA A 110 1.95 -10.07 -13.41
CA ALA A 110 1.99 -11.24 -12.52
C ALA A 110 1.12 -11.13 -11.25
N TRP A 111 0.08 -10.29 -11.26
CA TRP A 111 -1.02 -10.38 -10.29
C TRP A 111 -2.18 -11.26 -10.79
N ILE A 112 -2.15 -11.70 -12.06
CA ILE A 112 -3.26 -12.43 -12.72
C ILE A 112 -2.77 -13.82 -13.16
N SER A 113 -3.01 -14.83 -12.33
CA SER A 113 -3.12 -16.23 -12.77
C SER A 113 -4.09 -16.93 -11.81
N PHE A 114 -5.38 -16.80 -12.13
CA PHE A 114 -6.38 -17.84 -11.98
C PHE A 114 -6.95 -18.12 -13.37
#